data_AF-A0AA39AHY9-F1
#
_entry.id   AF-A0AA39AHY9-F1
#
_cell.length_a   1.000
_cell.length_b   1.000
_cell.length_c   1.000
_cell.angle_alpha   90.00
_cell.angle_beta   90.00
_cell.angle_gamma   90.00
#
_symmetry.space_group_name_H-M   'P 1'
#
loop_
_entity.id
_entity.type
_entity.pdbx_description
1 polymer ?
#
loop_
_entity_poly.entity_id
_entity_poly.type
_entity_poly.pdbx_seq_one_letter_code
_entity_poly.pdbx_strand_id
1 'polypeptide(L)'
;MSRADSHCTPHAAAYALLVHGFCRNGFVLEALKVLRAMVGADMAPAADSRTRVYRSLLREARIGEAKELDAALRCVGDGGEGFGKVVNLLDRMIGNWVK
;
A
#
# COMPACT_ATOMS: atom_id res chain seq x y z
N MET A 1 25.01 -24.33 9.28
CA MET A 1 24.64 -22.90 9.32
C MET A 1 25.05 -22.28 8.01
N SER A 2 24.15 -22.15 7.04
CA SER A 2 24.40 -21.41 5.79
C SER A 2 23.49 -20.19 5.79
N ARG A 3 24.10 -19.00 5.87
CA ARG A 3 23.42 -17.71 5.75
C ARG A 3 22.90 -17.60 4.32
N ALA A 4 21.59 -17.73 4.16
CA ALA A 4 20.90 -17.24 2.98
C ALA A 4 20.42 -15.83 3.33
N ASP A 5 21.34 -14.86 3.27
CA ASP A 5 20.96 -13.47 3.04
C ASP A 5 20.52 -13.36 1.56
N SER A 6 19.49 -14.10 1.18
CA SER A 6 18.79 -13.89 -0.08
C SER A 6 17.92 -12.67 0.15
N HIS A 7 18.25 -11.57 -0.51
CA HIS A 7 17.34 -10.46 -0.76
C HIS A 7 16.13 -11.01 -1.56
N CYS A 8 15.26 -11.76 -0.90
CA CYS A 8 13.98 -12.18 -1.41
C CYS A 8 13.10 -10.95 -1.35
N THR A 9 13.14 -10.13 -2.40
CA THR A 9 12.09 -9.15 -2.65
C THR A 9 10.77 -9.93 -2.57
N PRO A 10 9.89 -9.63 -1.60
CA PRO A 10 8.65 -10.37 -1.48
C PRO A 10 7.93 -10.27 -2.82
N HIS A 11 7.60 -11.43 -3.39
CA HIS A 11 6.88 -11.46 -4.66
C HIS A 11 5.58 -10.65 -4.52
N ALA A 12 5.09 -10.02 -5.59
CA ALA A 12 3.89 -9.18 -5.54
C ALA A 12 2.69 -9.88 -4.84
N ALA A 13 2.61 -11.21 -4.95
CA ALA A 13 1.64 -12.04 -4.23
C ALA A 13 1.74 -11.96 -2.69
N ALA A 14 2.94 -11.89 -2.12
CA ALA A 14 3.16 -11.77 -0.68
C ALA A 14 2.65 -10.42 -0.15
N TYR A 15 2.96 -9.32 -0.84
CA TYR A 15 2.42 -8.00 -0.51
C TYR A 15 0.89 -7.98 -0.58
N ALA A 16 0.32 -8.53 -1.66
CA ALA A 16 -1.12 -8.61 -1.83
C ALA A 16 -1.81 -9.41 -0.69
N LEU A 17 -1.21 -10.53 -0.28
CA LEU A 17 -1.70 -11.34 0.84
C LEU A 17 -1.66 -10.57 2.16
N LEU A 18 -0.57 -9.87 2.45
CA LEU A 18 -0.43 -9.05 3.66
C LEU A 18 -1.45 -7.90 3.68
N VAL A 19 -1.56 -7.13 2.58
CA VAL A 19 -2.56 -6.05 2.45
C VAL A 19 -3.97 -6.62 2.69
N HIS A 20 -4.29 -7.75 2.07
CA HIS A 20 -5.58 -8.42 2.27
C HIS A 20 -5.80 -8.78 3.74
N GLY A 21 -4.87 -9.48 4.37
CA GLY A 21 -4.98 -9.93 5.75
C GLY A 21 -5.18 -8.75 6.72
N PHE A 22 -4.38 -7.70 6.59
CA PHE A 22 -4.49 -6.51 7.41
C PHE A 22 -5.82 -5.77 7.20
N CYS A 23 -6.23 -5.53 5.95
CA CYS A 23 -7.51 -4.90 5.63
C CYS A 23 -8.71 -5.67 6.18
N ARG A 24 -8.68 -7.02 6.10
CA ARG A 24 -9.76 -7.89 6.59
C ARG A 24 -9.90 -7.81 8.10
N ASN A 25 -8.79 -7.66 8.81
CA ASN A 25 -8.75 -7.61 10.28
C ASN A 25 -8.86 -6.19 10.86
N GLY A 26 -9.08 -5.16 10.04
CA GLY A 26 -9.20 -3.77 10.49
C GLY A 26 -7.86 -3.10 10.81
N PHE A 27 -6.73 -3.74 10.52
CA PHE A 27 -5.39 -3.17 10.73
C PHE A 27 -4.98 -2.25 9.58
N VAL A 28 -5.73 -1.16 9.38
CA VAL A 28 -5.59 -0.29 8.21
C VAL A 28 -4.20 0.37 8.15
N LEU A 29 -3.64 0.80 9.28
CA LEU A 29 -2.28 1.36 9.33
C LEU A 29 -1.21 0.38 8.81
N GLU A 30 -1.28 -0.89 9.22
CA GLU A 30 -0.35 -1.91 8.75
C GLU A 30 -0.57 -2.22 7.27
N ALA A 31 -1.81 -2.24 6.80
CA ALA A 31 -2.10 -2.36 5.37
C ALA A 31 -1.47 -1.22 4.54
N LEU A 32 -1.52 0.03 5.05
CA LEU A 32 -0.89 1.18 4.39
C LEU A 32 0.64 1.07 4.36
N LYS A 33 1.27 0.61 5.44
CA LYS A 33 2.73 0.38 5.49
C LYS A 33 3.18 -0.68 4.50
N VAL A 34 2.45 -1.79 4.39
CA VAL A 34 2.72 -2.85 3.40
C VAL A 34 2.54 -2.31 1.98
N LEU A 35 1.47 -1.55 1.72
CA LEU A 35 1.24 -0.93 0.42
C LEU A 35 2.35 0.05 0.05
N ARG A 36 2.83 0.86 1.01
CA ARG A 36 3.96 1.77 0.83
C ARG A 36 5.24 1.02 0.46
N ALA A 37 5.54 -0.08 1.15
CA ALA A 37 6.70 -0.91 0.84
C ALA A 37 6.61 -1.52 -0.56
N MET A 38 5.41 -1.95 -1.00
CA MET A 38 5.18 -2.44 -2.35
C MET A 38 5.44 -1.38 -3.42
N VAL A 39 4.84 -0.19 -3.27
CA VAL A 39 4.97 0.93 -4.21
C VAL A 39 6.41 1.48 -4.22
N GLY A 40 7.07 1.54 -3.06
CA GLY A 40 8.47 1.97 -2.95
C GLY A 40 9.49 0.98 -3.50
N ALA A 41 9.06 -0.23 -3.84
CA ALA A 41 9.82 -1.21 -4.60
C ALA A 41 9.39 -1.25 -6.08
N ASP A 42 8.79 -0.16 -6.57
CA ASP A 42 8.31 0.04 -7.95
C ASP A 42 7.31 -1.03 -8.41
N MET A 43 6.56 -1.64 -7.48
CA MET A 43 5.53 -2.62 -7.79
C MET A 43 4.14 -2.00 -7.70
N ALA A 44 3.40 -2.06 -8.81
CA ALA A 44 2.02 -1.58 -8.87
C ALA A 44 1.07 -2.50 -8.08
N PRO A 45 0.27 -1.95 -7.14
CA PRO A 45 -0.72 -2.74 -6.42
C PRO A 45 -1.77 -3.36 -7.34
N ALA A 46 -2.09 -4.64 -7.11
CA ALA A 46 -3.17 -5.30 -7.81
C ALA A 46 -4.51 -4.59 -7.57
N ALA A 47 -5.42 -4.66 -8.55
CA ALA A 47 -6.74 -4.02 -8.48
C ALA A 47 -7.55 -4.41 -7.22
N ASP A 48 -7.44 -5.67 -6.78
CA ASP A 48 -8.06 -6.14 -5.54
C ASP A 48 -7.46 -5.47 -4.31
N SER A 49 -6.13 -5.37 -4.21
CA SER A 49 -5.44 -4.69 -3.11
C SER A 49 -5.85 -3.22 -3.00
N ARG A 50 -5.93 -2.50 -4.13
CA ARG A 50 -6.43 -1.10 -4.17
C ARG A 50 -7.84 -0.99 -3.63
N THR A 51 -8.75 -1.85 -4.11
CA THR A 51 -10.16 -1.88 -3.70
C THR A 51 -10.32 -2.16 -2.20
N ARG A 52 -9.50 -3.06 -1.66
CA ARG A 52 -9.53 -3.43 -0.24
C ARG A 52 -9.08 -2.28 0.66
N VAL A 53 -7.96 -1.65 0.34
CA VAL A 53 -7.45 -0.49 1.09
C VAL A 53 -8.46 0.65 1.06
N TYR A 54 -9.05 0.93 -0.10
CA TYR A 54 -10.14 1.91 -0.23
C TYR A 54 -11.30 1.61 0.72
N ARG A 55 -11.83 0.38 0.69
CA ARG A 55 -12.94 -0.04 1.58
C ARG A 55 -12.56 0.03 3.06
N SER A 56 -11.33 -0.35 3.41
CA SER A 56 -10.83 -0.26 4.78
C SER A 56 -10.77 1.19 5.27
N LEU A 57 -10.27 2.13 4.46
CA LEU A 57 -10.26 3.55 4.81
C LEU A 57 -11.68 4.12 4.99
N LEU A 58 -12.64 3.69 4.18
CA LEU A 58 -14.03 4.10 4.36
C LEU A 58 -14.63 3.60 5.68
N ARG A 59 -14.30 2.38 6.11
CA ARG A 59 -14.76 1.83 7.41
C ARG A 59 -14.23 2.63 8.60
N GLU A 60 -13.05 3.23 8.45
CA GLU A 60 -12.42 4.11 9.44
C GLU A 60 -12.86 5.58 9.29
N ALA A 61 -13.86 5.87 8.47
CA ALA A 61 -14.35 7.22 8.14
C ALA A 61 -13.28 8.16 7.53
N ARG A 62 -12.18 7.61 6.99
CA ARG A 62 -11.07 8.35 6.35
C ARG A 62 -11.36 8.62 4.86
N ILE A 63 -12.52 9.21 4.57
CA ILE A 63 -13.07 9.31 3.19
C ILE A 63 -12.17 10.12 2.25
N GLY A 64 -11.59 11.22 2.73
CA GLY A 64 -10.69 12.05 1.94
C GLY A 64 -9.44 11.28 1.50
N GLU A 65 -8.81 10.59 2.44
CA GLU A 65 -7.63 9.75 2.16
C GLU A 65 -7.96 8.59 1.23
N ALA A 66 -9.14 7.97 1.39
CA ALA A 66 -9.58 6.89 0.51
C ALA A 66 -9.64 7.34 -0.96
N LYS A 67 -10.26 8.50 -1.23
CA LYS A 67 -10.40 9.04 -2.58
C LYS A 67 -9.07 9.49 -3.17
N GLU A 68 -8.25 10.17 -2.37
CA GLU A 68 -6.94 10.65 -2.81
C GLU A 68 -6.01 9.50 -3.16
N LEU A 69 -5.96 8.45 -2.33
CA LEU A 69 -5.15 7.27 -2.57
C LEU A 69 -5.63 6.46 -3.77
N ASP A 70 -6.95 6.25 -3.95
CA ASP A 70 -7.49 5.54 -5.12
C ASP A 70 -7.16 6.28 -6.42
N ALA A 71 -7.29 7.62 -6.44
CA ALA A 71 -6.92 8.42 -7.59
C ALA A 71 -5.43 8.31 -7.91
N ALA A 72 -4.56 8.44 -6.89
CA ALA A 72 -3.11 8.34 -7.07
C ALA A 72 -2.70 6.97 -7.63
N LEU A 73 -3.30 5.88 -7.13
CA LEU A 73 -3.03 4.51 -7.56
C LEU A 73 -3.62 4.16 -8.94
N ARG A 74 -4.57 4.93 -9.47
CA ARG A 74 -5.06 4.78 -10.84
C ARG A 74 -4.16 5.48 -11.87
N CYS A 75 -3.41 6.47 -11.43
CA CYS A 75 -2.51 7.25 -12.27
C CYS A 75 -1.08 6.68 -12.36
N VAL A 76 -0.80 5.55 -11.72
CA VAL A 76 0.47 4.81 -11.91
C VAL A 76 0.44 4.17 -13.30
N GLY A 77 0.71 4.98 -14.32
CA GLY A 77 1.09 4.52 -15.66
C GLY A 77 2.57 4.14 -15.71
N ASP A 78 3.00 3.52 -16.80
CA ASP A 78 4.31 2.90 -17.05
C ASP A 78 5.53 3.87 -17.04
N GLY A 79 5.40 5.04 -16.41
CA GLY A 79 6.46 6.01 -16.18
C GLY A 79 6.79 6.09 -14.69
N GLY A 80 8.05 5.83 -14.33
CA GLY A 80 8.54 5.75 -12.94
C GLY A 80 8.27 6.97 -12.04
N GLU A 81 7.82 8.11 -12.57
CA GLU A 81 7.44 9.29 -11.78
C GLU A 81 6.16 9.08 -10.93
N GLY A 82 5.30 8.12 -11.32
CA GLY A 82 4.04 7.85 -10.62
C GLY A 82 4.23 7.26 -9.21
N PHE A 83 5.21 6.37 -9.04
CA PHE A 83 5.46 5.66 -7.78
C PHE A 83 5.87 6.62 -6.65
N GLY A 84 6.78 7.57 -6.93
CA GLY A 84 7.24 8.54 -5.94
C GLY A 84 6.12 9.41 -5.36
N LYS A 85 5.16 9.84 -6.20
CA LYS A 85 3.99 10.60 -5.75
C LYS A 85 3.11 9.79 -4.79
N VAL A 86 2.90 8.51 -5.09
CA VAL A 86 2.13 7.60 -4.24
C VAL A 86 2.86 7.31 -2.92
N VAL A 87 4.18 7.11 -2.94
CA VAL A 87 4.97 6.91 -1.70
C VAL A 87 4.86 8.13 -0.78
N ASN A 88 5.02 9.35 -1.31
CA ASN A 88 4.90 10.57 -0.53
C ASN A 88 3.50 10.74 0.09
N LEU A 89 2.46 10.41 -0.67
CA LEU A 89 1.08 10.40 -0.17
C LEU A 89 0.93 9.41 0.99
N LEU A 90 1.45 8.19 0.83
CA LEU A 90 1.38 7.14 1.86
C LEU A 90 2.18 7.52 3.10
N ASP A 91 3.35 8.15 2.97
CA ASP A 91 4.13 8.67 4.11
C ASP A 91 3.34 9.70 4.91
N ARG A 92 2.70 10.65 4.22
CA ARG A 92 1.84 11.66 4.86
C ARG A 92 0.65 11.02 5.57
N MET A 93 -0.03 10.07 4.91
CA MET A 93 -1.14 9.33 5.51
C MET A 93 -0.66 8.59 6.76
N ILE A 94 0.37 7.75 6.67
CA ILE A 94 0.91 6.98 7.81
C ILE A 94 1.29 7.91 8.97
N GLY A 95 1.92 9.05 8.70
CA GLY A 95 2.26 10.05 9.73
C GLY A 95 1.04 10.65 10.45
N ASN A 96 -0.13 10.68 9.82
CA ASN A 96 -1.39 11.15 10.40
C ASN A 96 -2.14 10.08 11.22
N TRP A 97 -1.66 8.83 11.26
CA TRP A 97 -2.25 7.74 12.07
C TRP A 97 -1.48 7.50 13.38
N VAL A 98 -0.26 8.02 13.48
CA VAL A 98 0.63 7.82 14.63
C VAL A 98 0.55 8.98 15.64
N LYS A 99 -0.18 10.05 15.29
CA LYS A 99 -0.51 11.18 16.17
C LYS A 99 -1.89 10.97 16.78
#